data_AF-E9SHI2-F1
#
_entry.id   AF-E9SHI2-F1
#
_cell.length_a   1.000
_cell.length_b   1.000
_cell.length_c   1.000
_cell.angle_alpha   90.00
_cell.angle_beta   90.00
_cell.angle_gamma   90.00
#
_symmetry.space_group_name_H-M   'P 1'
#
loop_
_entity.id
_entity.type
_entity.pdbx_description
1 polymer ?
#
loop_
_entity_poly.entity_id
_entity_poly.type
_entity_poly.pdbx_seq_one_letter_code
_entity_poly.pdbx_strand_id
1 'polypeptide(L)'
;MKKKTRVLTVGGGRYVCLICFNGGISMKLSPEKDKTAVVEVHFPRGGDDGDDSFPEVIRAVKGGEEVSLMTDRPSGAALVLSLLGDGAFVSRKTCTVNGYELLRNGGYEIAEIKNGLFR
;
A
#
# COMPACT_ATOMS: atom_id res chain seq x y z
N MET A 1 -16.07 3.34 -11.42
CA MET A 1 -15.62 3.91 -10.12
C MET A 1 -14.81 5.20 -10.35
N LYS A 2 -15.06 6.27 -9.58
CA LYS A 2 -14.26 7.52 -9.65
C LYS A 2 -12.87 7.29 -9.03
N LYS A 3 -11.80 7.46 -9.80
CA LYS A 3 -10.40 7.42 -9.32
C LYS A 3 -10.21 8.54 -8.28
N LYS A 4 -10.10 8.19 -6.99
CA LYS A 4 -9.78 9.15 -5.93
C LYS A 4 -8.27 9.26 -5.80
N THR A 5 -7.69 10.20 -6.53
CA THR A 5 -6.31 10.62 -6.32
C THR A 5 -6.22 11.42 -5.01
N ARG A 6 -5.19 11.17 -4.20
CA ARG A 6 -4.91 11.88 -2.95
C ARG A 6 -3.47 12.34 -2.92
N VAL A 7 -3.21 13.51 -2.35
CA VAL A 7 -1.85 14.00 -2.08
C VAL A 7 -1.55 13.77 -0.60
N LEU A 8 -0.40 13.19 -0.33
CA LEU A 8 0.12 12.83 0.98
C LEU A 8 1.41 13.59 1.25
N THR A 9 1.66 13.94 2.52
CA THR A 9 2.96 14.46 2.96
C THR A 9 3.57 13.46 3.95
N VAL A 10 4.74 12.91 3.63
CA VAL A 10 5.43 11.89 4.43
C VAL A 10 6.92 12.23 4.44
N GLY A 11 7.53 12.32 5.63
CA GLY A 11 8.96 12.65 5.76
C GLY A 11 9.39 13.96 5.09
N GLY A 12 8.48 14.94 4.96
CA GLY A 12 8.71 16.20 4.23
C GLY A 12 8.53 16.12 2.71
N GLY A 13 8.39 14.92 2.14
CA GLY A 13 8.09 14.70 0.72
C GLY A 13 6.58 14.73 0.44
N ARG A 14 6.21 15.18 -0.77
CA ARG A 14 4.82 15.18 -1.26
C ARG A 14 4.63 14.09 -2.31
N TYR A 15 3.62 13.24 -2.09
CA TYR A 15 3.36 12.07 -2.90
C TYR A 15 1.91 12.03 -3.36
N VAL A 16 1.68 11.49 -4.54
CA VAL A 16 0.37 11.16 -5.07
C VAL A 16 0.09 9.69 -4.80
N CYS A 17 -1.08 9.40 -4.26
CA CYS A 17 -1.59 8.06 -4.05
C CYS A 17 -2.87 7.85 -4.87
N LEU A 18 -2.92 6.71 -5.56
CA LEU A 18 -4.10 6.18 -6.22
C LEU A 18 -4.32 4.75 -5.75
N ILE A 19 -5.51 4.48 -5.21
CA ILE A 19 -5.90 3.14 -4.75
C ILE A 19 -6.75 2.46 -5.83
N CYS A 20 -6.43 1.21 -6.12
CA CYS A 20 -7.06 0.38 -7.14
C CYS A 20 -7.41 -0.99 -6.56
N PHE A 21 -8.51 -1.58 -7.03
CA PHE A 21 -9.02 -2.88 -6.58
C PHE A 21 -9.03 -3.82 -7.79
N ASN A 22 -8.17 -4.85 -7.78
CA ASN A 22 -8.07 -5.85 -8.85
C ASN A 22 -7.32 -7.09 -8.32
N GLY A 23 -8.04 -8.20 -8.08
CA GLY A 23 -7.46 -9.42 -7.48
C GLY A 23 -6.87 -9.22 -6.07
N GLY A 24 -7.29 -8.16 -5.38
CA GLY A 24 -6.68 -7.62 -4.17
C GLY A 24 -6.75 -6.10 -4.18
N ILE A 25 -5.82 -5.45 -3.49
CA ILE A 25 -5.72 -3.98 -3.45
C ILE A 25 -4.32 -3.50 -3.81
N SER A 26 -4.25 -2.52 -4.71
CA SER A 26 -3.02 -1.86 -5.14
C SER A 26 -3.02 -0.39 -4.74
N MET A 27 -1.92 0.06 -4.15
CA MET A 27 -1.60 1.47 -3.98
C MET A 27 -0.56 1.89 -5.01
N LYS A 28 -0.93 2.75 -5.95
CA LYS A 28 0.03 3.38 -6.86
C LYS A 28 0.49 4.69 -6.24
N LEU A 29 1.77 4.76 -5.97
CA LEU A 29 2.45 5.86 -5.30
C LEU A 29 3.42 6.52 -6.28
N SER A 30 3.49 7.83 -6.29
CA SER A 30 4.51 8.57 -7.03
C SER A 30 4.84 9.90 -6.36
N PRO A 31 6.06 10.44 -6.50
CA PRO A 31 6.36 11.80 -6.08
C PRO A 31 5.43 12.78 -6.83
N GLU A 32 4.90 13.79 -6.14
CA GLU A 32 3.97 14.74 -6.76
C GLU A 32 4.62 15.50 -7.93
N LYS A 33 5.92 15.77 -7.82
CA LYS A 33 6.74 16.44 -8.84
C LYS A 33 7.13 15.54 -10.02
N ASP A 34 7.11 14.23 -9.84
CA ASP A 34 7.41 13.25 -10.90
C ASP A 34 6.42 12.08 -10.85
N LYS A 35 5.25 12.29 -11.46
CA LYS A 35 4.18 11.28 -11.51
C LYS A 35 4.51 10.12 -12.46
N THR A 36 5.66 10.15 -13.15
CA THR A 36 6.12 9.08 -14.03
C THR A 36 6.96 8.03 -13.29
N ALA A 37 7.45 8.36 -12.09
CA ALA A 37 8.09 7.42 -11.18
C ALA A 37 7.03 6.77 -10.29
N VAL A 38 6.60 5.56 -10.63
CA VAL A 38 5.48 4.89 -9.95
C VAL A 38 5.96 3.64 -9.22
N VAL A 39 5.60 3.54 -7.94
CA VAL A 39 5.66 2.29 -7.18
C VAL A 39 4.22 1.81 -6.99
N GLU A 40 3.92 0.61 -7.49
CA GLU A 40 2.66 -0.07 -7.21
C GLU A 40 2.88 -1.08 -6.08
N VAL A 41 2.30 -0.79 -4.92
CA VAL A 41 2.31 -1.70 -3.77
C VAL A 41 1.03 -2.53 -3.80
N HIS A 42 1.18 -3.81 -4.11
CA HIS A 42 0.06 -4.73 -4.28
C HIS A 42 -0.06 -5.67 -3.07
N PHE A 43 -1.23 -5.67 -2.45
CA PHE A 43 -1.62 -6.64 -1.43
C PHE A 43 -2.59 -7.64 -2.09
N PRO A 44 -2.09 -8.82 -2.51
CA PRO A 44 -2.94 -9.83 -3.11
C PRO A 44 -3.98 -10.34 -2.12
N ARG A 45 -5.13 -10.79 -2.64
CA ARG A 45 -6.09 -11.56 -1.85
C ARG A 45 -5.44 -12.87 -1.39
N GLY A 46 -5.67 -13.27 -0.14
CA GLY A 46 -5.29 -14.60 0.34
C GLY A 46 -6.51 -15.52 0.30
N GLY A 47 -6.44 -16.64 -0.42
CA GLY A 47 -7.51 -17.66 -0.47
C GLY A 47 -8.25 -17.76 -1.80
N ASP A 48 -9.03 -18.85 -1.93
CA ASP A 48 -9.71 -19.33 -3.14
C ASP A 48 -10.61 -18.28 -3.81
N ASP A 49 -10.74 -18.43 -5.12
CA ASP A 49 -11.22 -17.44 -6.09
C ASP A 49 -12.64 -16.88 -5.89
N GLY A 50 -13.39 -17.31 -4.87
CA GLY A 50 -14.83 -17.12 -4.73
C GLY A 50 -15.31 -15.80 -4.13
N ASP A 51 -14.50 -15.13 -3.28
CA ASP A 51 -14.95 -13.90 -2.61
C ASP A 51 -14.36 -12.64 -3.25
N ASP A 52 -15.25 -11.72 -3.62
CA ASP A 52 -15.01 -10.34 -4.05
C ASP A 52 -14.49 -9.49 -2.87
N SER A 53 -13.33 -9.88 -2.35
CA SER A 53 -12.75 -9.30 -1.15
C SER A 53 -11.31 -8.80 -1.36
N PHE A 54 -10.90 -7.88 -0.50
CA PHE A 54 -9.55 -7.33 -0.46
C PHE A 54 -9.08 -7.16 0.99
N PRO A 55 -7.77 -7.21 1.26
CA PRO A 55 -7.25 -7.04 2.62
C PRO A 55 -7.40 -5.58 3.06
N GLU A 56 -8.52 -5.21 3.68
CA GLU A 56 -8.84 -3.84 4.10
C GLU A 56 -8.00 -3.38 5.27
N VAL A 57 -7.85 -4.22 6.30
CA VAL A 57 -7.07 -3.92 7.48
C VAL A 57 -6.04 -5.02 7.71
N ILE A 58 -4.77 -4.63 7.75
CA ILE A 58 -3.67 -5.52 8.10
C ILE A 58 -3.16 -5.09 9.47
N ARG A 59 -3.33 -5.95 10.48
CA ARG A 59 -2.77 -5.75 11.81
C ARG A 59 -1.42 -6.44 11.87
N ALA A 60 -0.43 -5.68 12.32
CA ALA A 60 0.93 -6.15 12.41
C ALA A 60 1.58 -5.69 13.72
N VAL A 61 2.63 -6.38 14.14
CA VAL A 61 3.40 -6.05 15.34
C VAL A 61 4.81 -5.66 14.92
N LYS A 62 5.36 -4.60 15.52
CA LYS A 62 6.76 -4.21 15.36
C LYS A 62 7.32 -3.75 16.70
N GLY A 63 8.38 -4.38 17.17
CA GLY A 63 9.00 -4.03 18.46
C GLY A 63 8.07 -4.18 19.67
N GLY A 64 7.07 -5.07 19.60
CA GLY A 64 6.06 -5.26 20.65
C GLY A 64 4.86 -4.32 20.57
N GLU A 65 4.84 -3.37 19.63
CA GLU A 65 3.70 -2.47 19.41
C GLU A 65 2.81 -2.94 18.25
N GLU A 66 1.49 -2.90 18.47
CA GLU A 66 0.51 -3.18 17.43
C GLU A 66 0.28 -1.98 16.52
N VAL A 67 0.31 -2.22 15.22
CA VAL A 67 0.05 -1.24 14.16
C VAL A 67 -1.03 -1.78 13.23
N SER A 68 -1.97 -0.91 12.86
CA SER A 68 -3.01 -1.23 11.88
C SER A 68 -2.81 -0.44 10.58
N LEU A 69 -2.65 -1.16 9.49
CA LEU A 69 -2.58 -0.63 8.13
C LEU A 69 -3.96 -0.74 7.48
N MET A 70 -4.61 0.39 7.22
CA MET A 70 -5.85 0.46 6.42
C MET A 70 -5.49 0.67 4.95
N THR A 71 -5.59 -0.38 4.14
CA THR A 71 -5.05 -0.41 2.78
C THR A 71 -5.86 0.42 1.78
N ASP A 72 -7.14 0.62 2.07
CA ASP A 72 -8.08 1.42 1.29
C ASP A 72 -8.02 2.92 1.63
N ARG A 73 -7.15 3.32 2.56
CA ARG A 73 -7.05 4.68 3.07
C ARG A 73 -5.69 5.33 2.85
N PRO A 74 -5.65 6.68 2.78
CA PRO A 74 -4.40 7.42 2.65
C PRO A 74 -3.42 7.17 3.82
N SER A 75 -3.92 6.87 5.02
CA SER A 75 -3.09 6.50 6.18
C SER A 75 -2.27 5.23 5.91
N GLY A 76 -2.83 4.25 5.20
CA GLY A 76 -2.09 3.06 4.84
C GLY A 76 -0.99 3.35 3.82
N ALA A 77 -1.30 4.16 2.82
CA ALA A 77 -0.30 4.64 1.86
C ALA A 77 0.84 5.42 2.53
N ALA A 78 0.56 6.20 3.58
CA ALA A 78 1.58 6.92 4.34
C ALA A 78 2.55 5.97 5.06
N LEU A 79 2.02 4.89 5.67
CA LEU A 79 2.87 3.86 6.27
C LEU A 79 3.74 3.19 5.21
N VAL A 80 3.14 2.75 4.11
CA VAL A 80 3.87 2.13 2.99
C VAL A 80 4.98 3.03 2.45
N LEU A 81 4.70 4.32 2.25
CA LEU A 81 5.71 5.31 1.83
C LEU A 81 6.90 5.38 2.78
N SER A 82 6.68 5.24 4.09
CA SER A 82 7.76 5.24 5.08
C SER A 82 8.63 3.96 5.06
N LEU A 83 8.15 2.89 4.42
CA LEU A 83 8.87 1.63 4.27
C LEU A 83 9.59 1.51 2.93
N LEU A 84 9.24 2.36 1.96
CA LEU A 84 9.95 2.44 0.70
C LEU A 84 11.32 3.08 0.96
N GLY A 85 12.38 2.33 0.66
CA GLY A 85 13.75 2.82 0.81
C GLY A 85 14.12 3.90 -0.20
N ASP A 86 15.30 4.49 0.00
CA ASP A 86 15.88 5.44 -0.94
C ASP A 86 16.00 4.83 -2.33
N GLY A 87 15.60 5.60 -3.35
CA GLY A 87 15.65 5.14 -4.75
C GLY A 87 14.49 4.25 -5.19
N ALA A 88 13.46 4.02 -4.34
CA ALA A 88 12.25 3.29 -4.74
C ALA A 88 11.55 3.91 -5.97
N PHE A 89 11.68 5.22 -6.15
CA PHE A 89 11.08 5.95 -7.27
C PHE A 89 12.10 6.18 -8.39
N VAL A 90 11.90 5.52 -9.52
CA VAL A 90 12.72 5.70 -10.73
C VAL A 90 11.87 6.35 -11.82
N SER A 91 12.32 7.49 -12.33
CA SER A 91 11.60 8.27 -13.35
C SER A 91 11.25 7.43 -14.57
N ARG A 92 10.03 7.60 -15.09
CA ARG A 92 9.45 6.89 -16.23
C ARG A 92 9.40 5.35 -16.07
N LYS A 93 9.48 4.85 -14.84
CA LYS A 93 9.32 3.42 -14.55
C LYS A 93 8.15 3.19 -13.61
N THR A 94 7.53 2.02 -13.77
CA THR A 94 6.62 1.45 -12.78
C THR A 94 7.26 0.21 -12.23
N CYS A 95 7.42 0.12 -10.91
CA CYS A 95 7.80 -1.11 -10.23
C CYS A 95 6.65 -1.60 -9.36
N THR A 96 6.39 -2.90 -9.36
CA THR A 96 5.39 -3.52 -8.50
C THR A 96 6.10 -4.23 -7.37
N VAL A 97 5.63 -4.02 -6.13
CA VAL A 97 6.14 -4.69 -4.94
C VAL A 97 5.00 -5.35 -4.19
N ASN A 98 5.28 -6.51 -3.58
CA ASN A 98 4.32 -7.18 -2.71
C ASN A 98 4.25 -6.45 -1.37
N GLY A 99 3.08 -5.95 -0.99
CA GLY A 99 2.87 -5.17 0.21
C GLY A 99 3.13 -5.95 1.51
N TYR A 100 2.87 -7.27 1.52
CA TYR A 100 3.16 -8.11 2.68
C TYR A 100 4.66 -8.32 2.87
N GLU A 101 5.41 -8.50 1.77
CA GLU A 101 6.87 -8.59 1.81
C GLU A 101 7.49 -7.25 2.23
N LEU A 102 6.95 -6.14 1.75
CA LEU A 102 7.39 -4.80 2.16
C LEU A 102 7.23 -4.60 3.69
N LEU A 103 6.10 -5.01 4.26
CA LEU A 103 5.88 -4.97 5.72
C LEU A 103 6.91 -5.85 6.45
N ARG A 104 7.09 -7.11 6.03
CA ARG A 104 8.05 -8.03 6.66
C ARG A 104 9.48 -7.51 6.60
N ASN A 105 9.91 -6.98 5.46
CA ASN A 105 11.22 -6.37 5.28
C ASN A 105 11.39 -5.11 6.16
N GLY A 106 10.29 -4.39 6.44
CA GLY A 106 10.25 -3.29 7.39
C GLY A 106 10.25 -3.70 8.87
N GLY A 107 10.34 -5.00 9.16
CA GLY A 107 10.36 -5.55 10.52
C GLY A 107 8.97 -5.73 11.15
N TYR A 108 7.91 -5.76 10.33
CA TYR A 108 6.55 -6.01 10.80
C TYR A 108 6.21 -7.49 10.70
N GLU A 109 5.66 -8.06 11.78
CA GLU A 109 5.05 -9.37 11.79
C GLU A 109 3.54 -9.24 11.58
N ILE A 110 2.99 -9.91 10.57
CA ILE A 110 1.55 -9.84 10.28
C ILE A 110 0.80 -10.75 11.26
N ALA A 111 -0.07 -10.15 12.08
CA ALA A 111 -0.86 -10.86 13.09
C ALA A 111 -2.26 -11.23 12.58
N GLU A 112 -2.93 -10.32 11.87
CA GLU A 112 -4.30 -10.53 11.39
C GLU A 112 -4.55 -9.76 10.09
N ILE A 113 -5.33 -10.34 9.19
CA ILE A 113 -5.83 -9.67 7.98
C ILE A 113 -7.35 -9.69 8.03
N LYS A 114 -7.97 -8.51 8.04
CA LYS A 114 -9.42 -8.34 7.90
C LYS A 114 -9.74 -7.91 6.48
N ASN A 115 -10.58 -8.70 5.82
CA ASN A 115 -10.99 -8.43 4.46
C ASN A 115 -12.22 -7.52 4.40
N GLY A 116 -12.20 -6.57 3.48
CA GLY A 116 -13.36 -5.78 3.05
C GLY A 116 -13.94 -6.36 1.75
N LEU A 117 -15.19 -6.01 1.45
CA LEU A 117 -15.87 -6.44 0.22
C LEU A 117 -15.78 -5.36 -0.87
N PHE A 118 -15.61 -5.75 -2.13
CA PHE A 118 -15.76 -4.82 -3.26
C PHE A 118 -17.21 -4.31 -3.28
N ARG A 119 -17.41 -2.99 -3.13
CA ARG A 119 -18.71 -2.32 -3.18
C ARG A 119 -18.91 -1.55 -4.48
#